data_AF-A0A452ZGJ9-F1
#
_entry.id   AF-A0A452ZGJ9-F1
#
_cell.length_a   1.000
_cell.length_b   1.000
_cell.length_c   1.000
_cell.angle_alpha   90.00
_cell.angle_beta   90.00
_cell.angle_gamma   90.00
#
_symmetry.space_group_name_H-M   'P 1'
#
loop_
_entity.id
_entity.type
_entity.pdbx_description
1 polymer ?
#
loop_
_entity_poly.entity_id
_entity_poly.type
_entity_poly.pdbx_seq_one_letter_code
_entity_poly.pdbx_strand_id
1 'polypeptide(L)'
;RLAKLRSSSRWRRRSAALASSVFPPLRGLRLLAGSSRVLCLAAGAGNAVDALHAAGVSEVTGIDLVDFPPLVRRADPHRLPFSDGAFDLIFSDDPAGISGALFPARVAA
;
A
#
# COMPACT_ATOMS: atom_id res chain seq x y z
N ARG A 1 -14.51 13.37 1.27
CA ARG A 1 -14.59 11.98 0.74
C ARG A 1 -13.83 10.98 1.63
N LEU A 2 -12.53 11.19 1.88
CA LEU A 2 -11.72 10.29 2.72
C LEU A 2 -12.24 10.11 4.14
N ALA A 3 -12.64 11.19 4.84
CA ALA A 3 -13.18 11.10 6.20
C ALA A 3 -14.39 10.14 6.30
N LYS A 4 -15.30 10.20 5.30
CA LYS A 4 -16.46 9.29 5.20
C LYS A 4 -16.05 7.83 4.94
N LEU A 5 -14.98 7.59 4.17
CA LEU A 5 -14.45 6.23 3.99
C LEU A 5 -13.84 5.72 5.30
N ARG A 6 -13.01 6.52 5.98
CA ARG A 6 -12.42 6.18 7.29
C ARG A 6 -13.47 5.86 8.35
N SER A 7 -14.62 6.54 8.31
CA SER A 7 -15.74 6.26 9.22
C SER A 7 -16.56 5.02 8.85
N SER A 8 -16.28 4.37 7.72
CA SER A 8 -16.97 3.13 7.34
C SER A 8 -16.44 1.91 8.12
N SER A 9 -17.33 0.95 8.38
CA SER A 9 -16.97 -0.32 9.03
C SER A 9 -15.99 -1.13 8.18
N ARG A 10 -16.15 -1.11 6.85
CA ARG A 10 -15.26 -1.79 5.91
C ARG A 10 -13.83 -1.26 6.00
N TRP A 11 -13.65 0.06 6.06
CA TRP A 11 -12.33 0.67 6.21
C TRP A 11 -11.66 0.26 7.52
N ARG A 12 -12.36 0.44 8.65
CA ARG A 12 -11.84 0.06 9.97
C ARG A 12 -11.46 -1.41 10.06
N ARG A 13 -12.32 -2.30 9.54
CA ARG A 13 -12.06 -3.75 9.55
C ARG A 13 -10.80 -4.09 8.75
N ARG A 14 -10.63 -3.48 7.58
CA ARG A 14 -9.45 -3.73 6.72
C ARG A 14 -8.17 -3.19 7.37
N SER A 15 -8.20 -1.98 7.91
CA SER A 15 -7.06 -1.40 8.65
C SER A 15 -6.70 -2.24 9.88
N ALA A 16 -7.69 -2.73 10.64
CA ALA A 16 -7.46 -3.60 11.78
C ALA A 16 -6.84 -4.94 11.36
N ALA A 17 -7.34 -5.57 10.28
CA ALA A 17 -6.79 -6.83 9.76
C ALA A 17 -5.33 -6.67 9.30
N LEU A 18 -5.00 -5.58 8.60
CA LEU A 18 -3.62 -5.27 8.22
C LEU A 18 -2.72 -5.14 9.46
N ALA A 19 -3.17 -4.37 10.45
CA ALA A 19 -2.43 -4.14 11.68
C ALA A 19 -2.25 -5.41 12.53
N SER A 20 -3.24 -6.29 12.59
CA SER A 20 -3.19 -7.49 13.43
C SER A 20 -2.50 -8.68 12.78
N SER A 21 -2.56 -8.80 11.45
CA SER A 21 -2.24 -10.05 10.76
C SER A 21 -1.16 -9.92 9.70
N VAL A 22 -0.95 -8.71 9.16
CA VAL A 22 0.01 -8.48 8.06
C VAL A 22 1.26 -7.77 8.55
N PHE A 23 1.13 -6.68 9.30
CA PHE A 23 2.30 -5.92 9.74
C PHE A 23 3.19 -6.62 10.77
N PRO A 24 2.66 -7.39 11.76
CA PRO A 24 3.50 -8.08 12.73
C PRO A 24 4.50 -9.07 12.11
N PRO A 25 4.12 -9.99 11.21
CA PRO A 25 5.10 -10.88 10.58
C PRO A 25 6.12 -10.11 9.73
N LEU A 26 5.71 -9.05 9.01
CA LEU A 26 6.65 -8.22 8.24
C LEU A 26 7.68 -7.51 9.15
N ARG A 27 7.25 -7.05 10.32
CA ARG A 27 8.14 -6.49 11.35
C ARG A 27 9.07 -7.55 11.94
N GLY A 28 8.54 -8.75 12.22
CA GLY A 28 9.34 -9.89 12.71
C GLY A 28 10.44 -10.32 11.73
N LEU A 29 10.13 -10.27 10.43
CA LEU A 29 11.10 -10.52 9.35
C LEU A 29 12.00 -9.32 9.03
N ARG A 30 11.86 -8.20 9.75
CA ARG A 30 12.59 -6.94 9.53
C ARG A 30 12.40 -6.32 8.14
N LEU A 31 11.28 -6.64 7.48
CA LEU A 31 10.88 -6.07 6.19
C LEU A 31 10.09 -4.76 6.35
N LEU A 32 9.53 -4.52 7.54
CA LEU A 32 8.79 -3.31 7.86
C LEU A 32 9.28 -2.70 9.18
N ALA A 33 9.64 -1.43 9.14
CA ALA A 33 10.01 -0.60 10.29
C ALA A 33 9.30 0.77 10.18
N GLY A 34 9.31 1.55 11.27
CA GLY A 34 8.73 2.91 11.24
C GLY A 34 9.42 3.83 10.23
N SER A 35 10.72 3.60 10.00
CA SER A 35 11.53 4.34 9.01
C SER A 35 11.51 3.73 7.61
N SER A 36 10.76 2.66 7.37
CA SER A 36 10.71 2.04 6.05
C SER A 36 10.04 2.96 5.03
N ARG A 37 10.61 3.01 3.83
CA ARG A 37 10.03 3.62 2.64
C ARG A 37 9.16 2.58 1.94
N VAL A 38 7.85 2.76 1.99
CA VAL A 38 6.89 1.80 1.46
C VAL A 38 6.17 2.35 0.22
N LEU A 39 6.14 1.56 -0.84
CA LEU A 39 5.31 1.81 -2.01
C LEU A 39 4.07 0.90 -1.98
N CYS A 40 2.88 1.47 -1.89
CA CYS A 40 1.62 0.75 -2.04
C CYS A 40 1.16 0.77 -3.50
N LEU A 41 1.16 -0.41 -4.15
CA LEU A 41 0.64 -0.61 -5.50
C LEU A 41 -0.83 -1.01 -5.48
N ALA A 42 -1.57 -0.61 -6.53
CA ALA A 42 -3.02 -0.82 -6.61
C ALA A 42 -3.72 -0.35 -5.31
N ALA A 43 -3.32 0.82 -4.81
CA ALA A 43 -3.69 1.31 -3.48
C ALA A 43 -5.17 1.67 -3.35
N GLY A 44 -5.91 1.74 -4.46
CA GLY A 44 -7.31 2.13 -4.53
C GLY A 44 -7.56 3.48 -3.86
N ALA A 45 -8.39 3.48 -2.81
CA ALA A 45 -8.64 4.68 -2.00
C ALA A 45 -7.61 4.93 -0.89
N GLY A 46 -6.57 4.10 -0.77
CA GLY A 46 -5.46 4.27 0.16
C GLY A 46 -5.64 3.62 1.54
N ASN A 47 -6.41 2.52 1.67
CA ASN A 47 -6.61 1.88 2.98
C ASN A 47 -5.30 1.34 3.57
N ALA A 48 -4.46 0.70 2.76
CA ALA A 48 -3.13 0.26 3.14
C ALA A 48 -2.22 1.42 3.54
N VAL A 49 -2.22 2.51 2.77
CA VAL A 49 -1.44 3.72 3.06
C VAL A 49 -1.80 4.28 4.42
N ASP A 50 -3.10 4.45 4.68
CA ASP A 50 -3.62 4.94 5.95
C ASP A 50 -3.25 4.01 7.12
N ALA A 51 -3.36 2.69 6.91
CA ALA A 51 -3.03 1.71 7.92
C ALA A 51 -1.52 1.69 8.26
N LEU A 52 -0.64 1.83 7.27
CA LEU A 52 0.81 1.90 7.48
C LEU A 52 1.19 3.17 8.27
N HIS A 53 0.61 4.31 7.92
CA HIS A 53 0.79 5.54 8.70
C HIS A 53 0.28 5.38 10.14
N ALA A 54 -0.90 4.80 10.33
CA ALA A 54 -1.43 4.52 11.67
C ALA A 54 -0.56 3.53 12.47
N ALA A 55 0.16 2.64 11.77
CA ALA A 55 1.13 1.72 12.35
C ALA A 55 2.51 2.37 12.58
N GLY A 56 2.67 3.67 12.36
CA GLY A 56 3.89 4.44 12.64
C GLY A 56 4.94 4.42 11.53
N VAL A 57 4.57 4.07 10.29
CA VAL A 57 5.45 4.19 9.12
C VAL A 57 5.37 5.61 8.58
N SER A 58 6.51 6.30 8.53
CA SER A 58 6.54 7.72 8.15
C SER A 58 6.46 7.94 6.64
N GLU A 59 7.11 7.10 5.85
CA GLU A 59 7.26 7.29 4.40
C GLU A 59 6.46 6.24 3.62
N VAL A 60 5.22 6.58 3.28
CA VAL A 60 4.34 5.71 2.50
C VAL A 60 3.87 6.44 1.25
N THR A 61 4.11 5.86 0.09
CA THR A 61 3.62 6.37 -1.20
C THR A 61 2.55 5.43 -1.74
N GLY A 62 1.32 5.91 -1.86
CA GLY A 62 0.25 5.18 -2.54
C GLY A 62 0.14 5.54 -4.01
N ILE A 63 0.08 4.54 -4.87
CA ILE A 63 -0.21 4.73 -6.29
C ILE A 63 -1.32 3.81 -6.79
N ASP A 64 -2.04 4.29 -7.80
CA ASP A 64 -3.02 3.52 -8.55
C ASP A 64 -3.22 4.15 -9.94
N LEU A 65 -3.94 3.49 -10.84
CA LEU A 65 -4.32 4.03 -12.15
C LEU A 65 -5.31 5.20 -12.02
N VAL A 66 -6.04 5.26 -10.90
CA VAL A 66 -6.98 6.33 -10.56
C VAL A 66 -6.51 7.04 -9.29
N ASP A 67 -6.52 8.37 -9.29
CA ASP A 67 -6.12 9.15 -8.14
C ASP A 67 -7.16 9.12 -7.00
N PHE A 68 -6.66 9.15 -5.77
CA PHE A 68 -7.46 9.34 -4.56
C PHE A 68 -6.70 10.21 -3.55
N PRO A 69 -6.65 11.54 -3.77
CA PRO A 69 -5.92 12.42 -2.87
C PRO A 69 -6.54 12.46 -1.45
N PRO A 70 -5.72 12.66 -0.40
CA PRO A 70 -4.26 12.85 -0.44
C PRO A 70 -3.45 11.54 -0.43
N LEU A 71 -4.10 10.38 -0.27
CA LEU A 71 -3.40 9.12 0.03
C LEU A 71 -2.81 8.43 -1.20
N VAL A 72 -3.43 8.62 -2.36
CA VAL A 72 -3.07 7.91 -3.58
C VAL A 72 -2.95 8.90 -4.73
N ARG A 73 -1.81 8.84 -5.42
CA ARG A 73 -1.58 9.58 -6.66
C ARG A 73 -1.72 8.64 -7.85
N ARG A 74 -2.16 9.17 -8.99
CA ARG A 74 -2.21 8.40 -10.23
C ARG A 74 -0.79 8.10 -10.75
N ALA A 75 -0.51 6.85 -11.11
CA ALA A 75 0.71 6.46 -11.82
C ALA A 75 0.49 5.17 -12.64
N ASP A 76 1.26 5.01 -13.72
CA ASP A 76 1.31 3.75 -14.48
C ASP A 76 2.26 2.76 -13.77
N PRO A 77 1.77 1.63 -13.26
CA PRO A 77 2.60 0.65 -12.55
C PRO A 77 3.68 0.00 -13.44
N HIS A 78 3.56 0.08 -14.78
CA HIS A 78 4.59 -0.38 -15.69
C HIS A 78 5.73 0.63 -15.92
N ARG A 79 5.53 1.89 -15.52
CA ARG A 79 6.46 3.01 -15.81
C ARG A 79 6.58 3.94 -14.62
N LEU A 80 6.97 3.38 -13.48
CA LEU A 80 7.15 4.15 -12.27
C LEU A 80 8.39 5.05 -12.36
N PRO A 81 8.28 6.35 -12.00
CA PRO A 81 9.39 7.30 -12.05
C PRO A 81 10.28 7.19 -10.81
N PHE A 82 10.49 5.98 -10.28
CA PHE A 82 11.30 5.73 -9.10
C PHE A 82 12.57 5.00 -9.52
N SER A 83 13.70 5.39 -8.93
CA SER A 83 14.94 4.65 -9.12
C SER A 83 14.86 3.29 -8.43
N ASP A 84 15.71 2.36 -8.87
CA ASP A 84 15.92 1.11 -8.16
C ASP A 84 16.33 1.38 -6.70
N GLY A 85 15.81 0.58 -5.77
CA GLY A 85 16.06 0.73 -4.33
C GLY A 85 15.45 1.98 -3.69
N ALA A 86 14.56 2.71 -4.37
CA ALA A 86 13.87 3.87 -3.79
C ALA A 86 12.96 3.51 -2.60
N PHE A 87 12.49 2.26 -2.54
CA PHE A 87 11.64 1.74 -1.46
C PHE A 87 12.27 0.50 -0.86
N ASP A 88 12.08 0.35 0.46
CA ASP A 88 12.54 -0.81 1.21
C ASP A 88 11.50 -1.95 1.14
N LEU A 89 10.23 -1.60 0.87
CA LEU A 89 9.12 -2.55 0.71
C LEU A 89 8.13 -2.07 -0.35
N ILE A 90 7.75 -2.99 -1.24
CA ILE A 90 6.59 -2.83 -2.13
C ILE A 90 5.45 -3.67 -1.55
N PHE A 91 4.29 -3.05 -1.36
CA PHE A 91 3.13 -3.65 -0.71
C PHE A 91 1.88 -3.51 -1.58
N SER A 92 1.00 -4.51 -1.55
CA SER A 92 -0.35 -4.39 -2.08
C SER A 92 -1.30 -5.20 -1.20
N ASP A 93 -2.44 -4.61 -0.85
CA ASP A 93 -3.52 -5.30 -0.13
C ASP A 93 -4.64 -5.77 -1.07
N ASP A 94 -4.45 -5.64 -2.38
CA ASP A 94 -5.35 -6.16 -3.43
C ASP A 94 -4.56 -6.93 -4.50
N PRO A 95 -4.36 -8.26 -4.30
CA PRO A 95 -3.60 -9.10 -5.22
C PRO A 95 -4.15 -9.11 -6.66
N ALA A 96 -5.47 -8.92 -6.83
CA ALA A 96 -6.07 -8.87 -8.16
C ALA A 96 -5.67 -7.58 -8.91
N GLY A 97 -5.50 -6.48 -8.18
CA GLY A 97 -5.06 -5.19 -8.72
C GLY A 97 -3.63 -5.23 -9.28
N ILE A 98 -2.78 -6.13 -8.79
CA ILE A 98 -1.40 -6.31 -9.28
C ILE A 98 -1.27 -7.38 -10.36
N SER A 99 -2.04 -8.48 -10.29
CA SER A 99 -1.89 -9.61 -11.21
C SER A 99 -2.20 -9.25 -12.67
N GLY A 100 -3.16 -8.33 -12.90
CA GLY A 100 -3.46 -7.83 -14.25
C GLY A 100 -2.63 -6.62 -14.68
N ALA A 101 -2.08 -5.85 -13.73
CA ALA A 101 -1.43 -4.56 -13.98
C ALA A 101 0.10 -4.59 -13.83
N LEU A 102 0.67 -5.66 -13.29
CA LEU A 102 2.11 -5.91 -13.28
C LEU A 102 2.37 -7.11 -14.17
N PHE A 103 3.41 -7.04 -15.00
CA PHE A 103 3.80 -8.04 -15.97
C PHE A 103 3.53 -9.47 -15.45
N PRO A 104 2.47 -10.17 -15.91
CA PRO A 104 2.01 -11.40 -15.25
C PRO A 104 3.06 -12.52 -15.25
N ALA A 105 3.96 -12.51 -16.23
CA ALA A 105 5.10 -13.42 -16.31
C ALA A 105 6.21 -13.12 -15.28
N ARG A 106 6.12 -12.03 -14.52
CA ARG A 106 7.15 -11.56 -13.58
C ARG A 106 6.66 -11.46 -12.13
N VAL A 107 5.36 -11.56 -11.89
CA VAL A 107 4.77 -11.42 -10.55
C VAL A 107 3.96 -12.66 -10.22
N ALA A 108 4.35 -13.35 -9.14
CA ALA A 108 3.54 -14.39 -8.51
C ALA A 108 2.73 -13.76 -7.36
N ALA A 109 1.46 -14.12 -7.26
CA ALA A 109 0.51 -13.60 -6.26
C ALA A 109 -0.03 -14.74 -5.38
#